data_AF-A0A960XK46-F1
#
_entry.id   AF-A0A960XK46-F1
#
_cell.length_a   1.000
_cell.length_b   1.000
_cell.length_c   1.000
_cell.angle_alpha   90.00
_cell.angle_beta   90.00
_cell.angle_gamma   90.00
#
_symmetry.space_group_name_H-M   'P 1'
#
loop_
_entity.id
_entity.type
_entity.pdbx_description
1 polymer ?
#
loop_
_entity_poly.entity_id
_entity_poly.type
_entity_poly.pdbx_seq_one_letter_code
_entity_poly.pdbx_strand_id
1 'polypeptide(L)'
;MNAELPSPESAAAATRRPTWLRVLFTGENLLTTLVLAAMVLLPCIEIVLRKFFRTGVPASVPIVQHLVLILGMLGGAIAAREGRLLSMATLTTWLKGRWQSGARLVANSVGGAISALLALSSWPVIKFSRQQGTELAYGVPVWVVQLALVIGFSAVALRLIWHAGGSWRGRVGSLVLAGALVAVGVWQPVDPEQLRLPALILLLVATLLGAPVFTTIGGAAI
;
A
#
# COMPACT_ATOMS: atom_id res chain seq x y z
N MET A 1 53.84 -12.25 -5.47
CA MET A 1 52.67 -12.31 -4.57
C MET A 1 51.45 -12.17 -5.46
N ASN A 2 50.90 -13.29 -5.92
CA ASN A 2 49.79 -13.31 -6.88
C ASN A 2 48.49 -13.02 -6.12
N ALA A 3 47.83 -11.92 -6.44
CA ALA A 3 46.49 -11.65 -5.97
C ALA A 3 45.52 -12.53 -6.78
N GLU A 4 45.13 -13.68 -6.21
CA GLU A 4 44.04 -14.49 -6.76
C GLU A 4 42.75 -13.65 -6.79
N LEU A 5 42.26 -13.39 -8.00
CA LEU A 5 40.96 -12.78 -8.20
C LEU A 5 39.87 -13.76 -7.72
N PRO A 6 38.88 -13.31 -6.94
CA PRO A 6 37.83 -14.19 -6.45
C PRO A 6 37.04 -14.81 -7.62
N SER A 7 36.92 -16.14 -7.62
CA SER A 7 36.21 -16.92 -8.63
C SER A 7 34.73 -16.51 -8.75
N PRO A 8 34.13 -16.47 -9.96
CA PRO A 8 32.76 -16.02 -10.20
C PRO A 8 31.67 -16.83 -9.47
N GLU A 9 31.97 -18.05 -9.02
CA GLU A 9 31.06 -18.85 -8.18
C GLU A 9 30.84 -18.26 -6.77
N SER A 10 31.85 -17.59 -6.21
CA SER A 10 31.74 -16.94 -4.89
C SER A 10 30.81 -15.72 -4.91
N ALA A 11 30.61 -15.09 -6.07
CA ALA A 11 29.69 -13.97 -6.24
C ALA A 11 28.23 -14.44 -6.45
N ALA A 12 28.04 -15.63 -7.03
CA ALA A 12 26.71 -16.20 -7.29
C ALA A 12 26.01 -16.75 -6.03
N ALA A 13 26.77 -17.11 -4.99
CA ALA A 13 26.24 -17.65 -3.74
C ALA A 13 25.59 -16.61 -2.81
N ALA A 14 25.89 -15.31 -2.99
CA ALA A 14 25.64 -14.29 -1.97
C ALA A 14 24.21 -13.69 -1.92
N THR A 15 23.28 -14.07 -2.81
CA THR A 15 21.91 -13.50 -2.81
C THR A 15 20.80 -14.48 -3.17
N ARG A 16 20.88 -15.75 -2.71
CA ARG A 16 19.70 -16.64 -2.78
C ARG A 16 18.64 -16.18 -1.79
N ARG A 17 17.75 -15.27 -2.22
CA ARG A 17 16.49 -15.00 -1.52
C ARG A 17 15.80 -16.35 -1.24
N PRO A 18 15.33 -16.61 -0.02
CA PRO A 18 14.79 -17.91 0.36
C PRO A 18 13.60 -18.28 -0.52
N THR A 19 13.48 -19.57 -0.86
CA THR A 19 12.52 -20.08 -1.85
C THR A 19 11.07 -19.73 -1.52
N TRP A 20 10.70 -19.69 -0.23
CA TRP A 20 9.35 -19.33 0.21
C TRP A 20 8.95 -17.89 -0.16
N LEU A 21 9.89 -16.93 -0.11
CA LEU A 21 9.63 -15.54 -0.54
C LEU A 21 9.37 -15.46 -2.04
N ARG A 22 10.06 -16.29 -2.83
CA ARG A 22 9.85 -16.34 -4.29
C ARG A 22 8.45 -16.84 -4.62
N VAL A 23 8.02 -17.92 -3.96
CA VAL A 23 6.67 -18.49 -4.14
C VAL A 23 5.60 -17.47 -3.74
N LEU A 24 5.78 -16.76 -2.62
CA LEU A 24 4.85 -15.70 -2.23
C LEU A 24 4.78 -14.57 -3.27
N PHE A 25 5.92 -14.09 -3.78
CA PHE A 25 5.94 -13.02 -4.77
C PHE A 25 5.33 -13.44 -6.10
N THR A 26 5.58 -14.67 -6.56
CA THR A 26 4.93 -15.23 -7.74
C THR A 26 3.43 -15.37 -7.52
N GLY A 27 3.00 -15.83 -6.34
CA GLY A 27 1.60 -15.91 -5.96
C GLY A 27 0.91 -14.55 -5.94
N GLU A 28 1.51 -13.53 -5.33
CA GLU A 28 1.01 -12.14 -5.33
C GLU A 28 0.81 -11.62 -6.76
N ASN A 29 1.82 -11.81 -7.63
CA ASN A 29 1.76 -11.34 -9.02
C ASN A 29 0.69 -12.09 -9.81
N LEU A 30 0.61 -13.43 -9.68
CA LEU A 30 -0.40 -14.25 -10.35
C LEU A 30 -1.81 -13.87 -9.90
N LEU A 31 -2.01 -13.69 -8.58
CA LEU A 31 -3.29 -13.26 -8.02
C LEU A 31 -3.71 -11.91 -8.59
N THR A 32 -2.78 -10.94 -8.67
CA THR A 32 -3.03 -9.62 -9.26
C THR A 32 -3.45 -9.75 -10.73
N THR A 33 -2.77 -10.59 -11.52
CA THR A 33 -3.14 -10.85 -12.92
C THR A 33 -4.51 -11.49 -13.05
N LEU A 34 -4.84 -12.47 -12.21
CA LEU A 34 -6.14 -13.14 -12.20
C LEU A 34 -7.28 -12.17 -11.84
N VAL A 35 -7.09 -11.32 -10.82
CA VAL A 35 -8.06 -10.30 -10.43
C VAL A 35 -8.27 -9.29 -11.57
N LEU A 36 -7.19 -8.85 -12.22
CA LEU A 36 -7.27 -7.94 -13.36
C LEU A 36 -8.01 -8.58 -14.55
N ALA A 37 -7.70 -9.84 -14.86
CA ALA A 37 -8.41 -10.58 -15.89
C ALA A 37 -9.91 -10.71 -15.56
N ALA A 38 -10.26 -11.03 -14.31
CA ALA A 38 -11.65 -11.12 -13.87
C ALA A 38 -12.38 -9.76 -13.99
N MET A 39 -11.73 -8.65 -13.63
CA MET A 39 -12.30 -7.30 -13.74
C MET A 39 -12.61 -6.88 -15.18
N VAL A 40 -11.87 -7.40 -16.16
CA VAL A 40 -12.11 -7.13 -17.59
C VAL A 40 -13.13 -8.11 -18.15
N LEU A 41 -12.95 -9.40 -17.89
CA LEU A 41 -13.78 -10.44 -18.48
C LEU A 41 -15.22 -10.40 -17.98
N LEU A 42 -15.45 -10.09 -16.70
CA LEU A 42 -16.79 -10.12 -16.12
C LEU A 42 -17.73 -9.10 -16.78
N PRO A 43 -17.37 -7.80 -16.92
CA PRO A 43 -18.16 -6.85 -17.70
C PRO A 43 -18.32 -7.24 -19.17
N CYS A 44 -17.27 -7.75 -19.81
CA CYS A 44 -17.34 -8.17 -21.22
C CYS A 44 -18.35 -9.31 -21.41
N ILE A 45 -18.28 -10.34 -20.58
CA ILE A 45 -19.22 -11.47 -20.58
C ILE A 45 -20.63 -10.97 -20.33
N GLU A 46 -20.82 -10.08 -19.35
CA GLU A 46 -22.14 -9.52 -19.07
C GLU A 46 -22.74 -8.77 -20.27
N ILE A 47 -21.96 -7.92 -20.94
CA ILE A 47 -22.40 -7.17 -22.14
C ILE A 47 -22.83 -8.14 -23.25
N VAL A 48 -22.03 -9.18 -23.50
CA VAL A 48 -22.34 -10.22 -24.49
C VAL A 48 -23.62 -10.94 -24.11
N LEU A 49 -23.76 -11.37 -22.86
CA LEU A 49 -24.93 -12.10 -22.38
C LEU A 49 -26.21 -11.26 -22.54
N ARG A 50 -26.15 -9.98 -22.17
CA ARG A 50 -27.28 -9.05 -22.30
C ARG A 50 -27.68 -8.85 -23.75
N LYS A 51 -26.69 -8.74 -24.66
CA LYS A 51 -26.93 -8.49 -26.08
C LYS A 51 -27.52 -9.71 -26.81
N PHE A 52 -27.01 -10.90 -26.56
CA PHE A 52 -27.39 -12.10 -27.33
C PHE A 52 -28.48 -12.94 -26.65
N PHE A 53 -28.47 -13.02 -25.32
CA PHE A 53 -29.36 -13.89 -24.55
C PHE A 53 -30.42 -13.13 -23.76
N ARG A 54 -30.43 -11.79 -23.81
CA ARG A 54 -31.30 -10.90 -23.02
C ARG A 54 -31.27 -11.21 -21.50
N THR A 55 -30.21 -11.86 -21.04
CA THR A 55 -29.92 -12.18 -19.63
C THR A 55 -28.62 -11.51 -19.22
N GLY A 56 -28.40 -11.24 -17.94
CA GLY A 56 -27.18 -10.61 -17.44
C GLY A 56 -26.65 -11.33 -16.22
N VAL A 57 -25.41 -11.05 -15.85
CA VAL A 57 -24.84 -11.49 -14.56
C VAL A 57 -25.40 -10.60 -13.45
N PRO A 58 -26.19 -11.13 -12.50
CA PRO A 58 -26.62 -10.35 -11.35
C PRO A 58 -25.43 -9.74 -10.62
N ALA A 59 -25.52 -8.46 -10.30
CA ALA A 59 -24.55 -7.77 -9.44
C ALA A 59 -23.09 -7.82 -9.93
N SER A 60 -22.90 -7.85 -11.25
CA SER A 60 -21.60 -7.66 -11.89
C SER A 60 -20.87 -6.39 -11.45
N VAL A 61 -21.59 -5.27 -11.37
CA VAL A 61 -21.06 -3.96 -11.00
C VAL A 61 -20.45 -3.96 -9.59
N PRO A 62 -21.18 -4.35 -8.51
CA PRO A 62 -20.59 -4.41 -7.18
C PRO A 62 -19.47 -5.45 -7.08
N ILE A 63 -19.55 -6.58 -7.80
CA ILE A 63 -18.42 -7.54 -7.85
C ILE A 63 -17.17 -6.86 -8.41
N VAL A 64 -17.28 -6.16 -9.55
CA VAL A 64 -16.14 -5.47 -10.16
C VAL A 64 -15.60 -4.37 -9.24
N GLN A 65 -16.46 -3.61 -8.55
CA GLN A 65 -16.02 -2.61 -7.56
C GLN A 65 -15.17 -3.23 -6.43
N HIS A 66 -15.55 -4.41 -5.96
CA HIS A 66 -14.81 -5.13 -4.93
C HIS A 66 -13.51 -5.74 -5.47
N LEU A 67 -13.50 -6.18 -6.72
CA LEU A 67 -12.27 -6.57 -7.40
C LEU A 67 -11.33 -5.36 -7.62
N VAL A 68 -11.84 -4.15 -7.92
CA VAL A 68 -11.03 -2.92 -7.99
C VAL A 68 -10.33 -2.68 -6.65
N LEU A 69 -11.07 -2.82 -5.54
CA LEU A 69 -10.52 -2.68 -4.20
C LEU A 69 -9.39 -3.69 -3.97
N ILE A 70 -9.62 -4.98 -4.24
CA ILE A 70 -8.59 -6.02 -4.10
C ILE A 70 -7.38 -5.71 -4.99
N LEU A 71 -7.60 -5.36 -6.25
CA LEU A 71 -6.55 -5.03 -7.21
C LEU A 71 -5.73 -3.82 -6.75
N GLY A 72 -6.39 -2.78 -6.24
CA GLY A 72 -5.75 -1.60 -5.69
C GLY A 72 -4.85 -1.93 -4.50
N MET A 73 -5.32 -2.79 -3.58
CA MET A 73 -4.53 -3.19 -2.42
C MET A 73 -3.36 -4.11 -2.79
N LEU A 74 -3.56 -5.08 -3.68
CA LEU A 74 -2.49 -5.94 -4.19
C LEU A 74 -1.45 -5.14 -4.97
N GLY A 75 -1.90 -4.32 -5.92
CA GLY A 75 -1.04 -3.46 -6.74
C GLY A 75 -0.28 -2.44 -5.90
N GLY A 76 -0.94 -1.82 -4.92
CA GLY A 76 -0.32 -0.88 -3.97
C GLY A 76 0.74 -1.57 -3.11
N ALA A 77 0.46 -2.76 -2.58
CA ALA A 77 1.44 -3.53 -1.85
C ALA A 77 2.65 -3.89 -2.74
N ILE A 78 2.43 -4.41 -3.96
CA ILE A 78 3.50 -4.76 -4.90
C ILE A 78 4.34 -3.52 -5.26
N ALA A 79 3.71 -2.37 -5.54
CA ALA A 79 4.39 -1.12 -5.80
C ALA A 79 5.23 -0.66 -4.58
N ALA A 80 4.72 -0.82 -3.36
CA ALA A 80 5.46 -0.53 -2.12
C ALA A 80 6.67 -1.45 -1.95
N ARG A 81 6.57 -2.73 -2.35
CA ARG A 81 7.68 -3.70 -2.32
C ARG A 81 8.79 -3.29 -3.29
N GLU A 82 8.43 -2.75 -4.44
CA GLU A 82 9.37 -2.40 -5.50
C GLU A 82 9.87 -0.96 -5.41
N GLY A 83 9.40 -0.19 -4.42
CA GLY A 83 9.71 1.25 -4.30
C GLY A 83 9.16 2.07 -5.47
N ARG A 84 8.10 1.58 -6.13
CA ARG A 84 7.47 2.16 -7.32
C ARG A 84 6.13 2.83 -7.03
N LEU A 85 5.88 3.19 -5.77
CA LEU A 85 4.72 4.02 -5.45
C LEU A 85 4.89 5.37 -6.15
N LEU A 86 3.81 5.84 -6.77
CA LEU A 86 3.84 7.10 -7.51
C LEU A 86 4.13 8.24 -6.53
N SER A 87 5.35 8.75 -6.58
CA SER A 87 5.85 9.83 -5.72
C SER A 87 6.26 11.02 -6.57
N MET A 88 6.11 12.24 -6.06
CA MET A 88 6.69 13.43 -6.67
C MET A 88 8.20 13.48 -6.39
N ALA A 89 8.94 12.59 -7.06
CA ALA A 89 10.38 12.42 -6.86
C ALA A 89 11.21 13.58 -7.42
N THR A 90 10.61 14.50 -8.19
CA THR A 90 11.29 15.59 -8.88
C THR A 90 12.08 16.50 -7.95
N LEU A 91 11.72 16.63 -6.67
CA LEU A 91 12.53 17.38 -5.70
C LEU A 91 13.64 16.53 -5.10
N THR A 92 13.36 15.25 -4.80
CA THR A 92 14.34 14.32 -4.21
C THR A 92 15.53 14.00 -5.12
N THR A 93 15.40 14.20 -6.43
CA THR A 93 16.49 14.05 -7.41
C THR A 93 17.49 15.20 -7.37
N TRP A 94 17.09 16.38 -6.86
CA TRP A 94 17.97 17.55 -6.72
C TRP A 94 18.69 17.58 -5.36
N LEU A 95 18.16 16.88 -4.35
CA LEU A 95 18.80 16.76 -3.04
C LEU A 95 19.96 15.76 -3.10
N LYS A 96 21.12 16.13 -2.52
CA LYS A 96 22.32 15.27 -2.46
C LYS A 96 22.68 14.85 -1.03
N GLY A 97 23.18 13.62 -0.89
CA GLY A 97 23.79 13.10 0.34
C GLY A 97 22.82 13.01 1.53
N ARG A 98 23.11 13.79 2.58
CA ARG A 98 22.41 13.74 3.88
C ARG A 98 20.96 14.22 3.79
N TRP A 99 20.71 15.23 2.97
CA TRP A 99 19.37 15.78 2.74
C TRP A 99 18.47 14.81 2.00
N GLN A 100 19.00 14.08 1.02
CA GLN A 100 18.24 13.04 0.31
C GLN A 100 17.85 11.89 1.24
N SER A 101 18.75 11.51 2.15
CA SER A 101 18.49 10.47 3.15
C SER A 101 17.43 10.92 4.16
N GLY A 102 17.48 12.18 4.61
CA GLY A 102 16.47 12.78 5.48
C GLY A 102 15.10 12.89 4.80
N ALA A 103 15.05 13.34 3.55
CA ALA A 103 13.82 13.42 2.76
C ALA A 103 13.15 12.05 2.61
N ARG A 104 13.94 11.01 2.26
CA ARG A 104 13.44 9.62 2.19
C ARG A 104 12.94 9.11 3.53
N LEU A 105 13.63 9.44 4.63
CA LEU A 105 13.20 9.05 5.96
C LEU A 105 11.83 9.65 6.29
N VAL A 106 11.68 10.97 6.11
CA VAL A 106 10.43 11.69 6.38
C VAL A 106 9.31 11.17 5.46
N ALA A 107 9.55 11.08 4.15
CA ALA A 107 8.59 10.60 3.17
C ALA A 107 8.05 9.20 3.50
N ASN A 108 8.94 8.25 3.80
CA ASN A 108 8.54 6.89 4.15
C ASN A 108 7.86 6.82 5.53
N SER A 109 8.26 7.66 6.47
CA SER A 109 7.63 7.69 7.81
C SER A 109 6.22 8.24 7.73
N VAL A 110 6.01 9.34 7.00
CA VAL A 110 4.67 9.93 6.81
C VAL A 110 3.80 8.99 5.98
N GLY A 111 4.30 8.47 4.85
CA GLY A 111 3.57 7.49 4.05
C GLY A 111 3.23 6.22 4.84
N GLY A 112 4.16 5.73 5.66
CA GLY A 112 3.94 4.59 6.54
C GLY A 112 2.92 4.87 7.63
N ALA A 113 2.98 6.04 8.26
CA ALA A 113 2.03 6.48 9.29
C ALA A 113 0.61 6.60 8.73
N ILE A 114 0.44 7.28 7.59
CA ILE A 114 -0.88 7.40 6.95
C ILE A 114 -1.39 6.03 6.51
N SER A 115 -0.54 5.16 5.95
CA SER A 115 -0.95 3.79 5.63
C SER A 115 -1.41 3.02 6.87
N ALA A 116 -0.72 3.16 7.99
CA ALA A 116 -1.14 2.55 9.26
C ALA A 116 -2.45 3.13 9.79
N LEU A 117 -2.63 4.44 9.73
CA LEU A 117 -3.89 5.10 10.11
C LEU A 117 -5.04 4.65 9.22
N LEU A 118 -4.85 4.55 7.89
CA LEU A 118 -5.87 4.03 6.98
C LEU A 118 -6.25 2.57 7.30
N ALA A 119 -5.28 1.74 7.68
CA ALA A 119 -5.55 0.38 8.13
C ALA A 119 -6.38 0.37 9.44
N LEU A 120 -6.04 1.22 10.41
CA LEU A 120 -6.76 1.36 11.67
C LEU A 120 -8.20 1.90 11.44
N SER A 121 -8.35 2.92 10.60
CA SER A 121 -9.64 3.52 10.23
C SER A 121 -10.52 2.57 9.42
N SER A 122 -9.94 1.56 8.76
CA SER A 122 -10.71 0.52 8.05
C SER A 122 -11.38 -0.48 9.00
N TRP A 123 -10.89 -0.63 10.24
CA TRP A 123 -11.40 -1.63 11.17
C TRP A 123 -12.85 -1.37 11.65
N PRO A 124 -13.24 -0.13 12.03
CA PRO A 124 -14.64 0.19 12.34
C PRO A 124 -15.59 -0.11 11.17
N VAL A 125 -15.17 0.16 9.93
CA VAL A 125 -15.96 -0.12 8.72
C VAL A 125 -16.23 -1.61 8.58
N ILE A 126 -15.22 -2.45 8.78
CA ILE A 126 -15.36 -3.92 8.74
C ILE A 126 -16.32 -4.42 9.83
N LYS A 127 -16.18 -3.90 11.06
CA LYS A 127 -17.06 -4.26 12.18
C LYS A 127 -18.52 -3.89 11.87
N PHE A 128 -18.73 -2.69 11.32
CA PHE A 128 -20.05 -2.21 10.93
C PHE A 128 -20.67 -3.04 9.80
N SER A 129 -19.91 -3.40 8.77
CA SER A 129 -20.36 -4.29 7.68
C SER A 129 -20.73 -5.69 8.20
N ARG A 130 -19.95 -6.22 9.15
CA ARG A 130 -20.23 -7.53 9.78
C ARG A 130 -21.51 -7.50 10.61
N GLN A 131 -21.74 -6.44 11.38
CA GLN A 131 -22.93 -6.31 12.23
C GLN A 131 -24.22 -6.17 11.43
N GLN A 132 -24.16 -5.49 10.28
CA GLN A 132 -25.32 -5.33 9.40
C GLN A 132 -25.60 -6.55 8.52
N GLY A 133 -24.72 -7.57 8.53
CA GLY A 133 -24.86 -8.71 7.63
C GLY A 133 -24.85 -8.30 6.17
N THR A 134 -24.07 -7.27 5.81
CA THR A 134 -24.04 -6.79 4.42
C THR A 134 -23.39 -7.85 3.53
N GLU A 135 -24.19 -8.44 2.65
CA GLU A 135 -23.76 -9.42 1.68
C GLU A 135 -23.52 -8.77 0.31
N LEU A 136 -22.45 -9.18 -0.34
CA LEU A 136 -22.31 -9.12 -1.79
C LEU A 136 -23.30 -10.07 -2.43
N ALA A 137 -23.36 -10.02 -3.75
CA ALA A 137 -24.02 -11.05 -4.53
C ALA A 137 -23.53 -12.46 -4.18
N TYR A 138 -24.45 -13.42 -4.27
CA TYR A 138 -24.18 -14.84 -4.04
C TYR A 138 -23.79 -15.19 -2.59
N GLY A 139 -24.21 -14.38 -1.60
CA GLY A 139 -24.04 -14.67 -0.18
C GLY A 139 -22.62 -14.46 0.35
N VAL A 140 -21.76 -13.78 -0.42
CA VAL A 140 -20.40 -13.49 0.02
C VAL A 140 -20.43 -12.28 0.96
N PRO A 141 -19.98 -12.36 2.21
CA PRO A 141 -20.03 -11.22 3.10
C PRO A 141 -19.01 -10.14 2.72
N VAL A 142 -19.43 -8.88 2.68
CA VAL A 142 -18.59 -7.72 2.28
C VAL A 142 -17.35 -7.58 3.17
N TRP A 143 -17.47 -7.90 4.46
CA TRP A 143 -16.38 -7.74 5.44
C TRP A 143 -15.14 -8.56 5.08
N VAL A 144 -15.30 -9.71 4.40
CA VAL A 144 -14.18 -10.56 3.97
C VAL A 144 -13.35 -9.83 2.90
N VAL A 145 -14.02 -9.14 1.97
CA VAL A 145 -13.32 -8.36 0.96
C VAL A 145 -12.70 -7.10 1.57
N GLN A 146 -13.39 -6.44 2.50
CA GLN A 146 -12.86 -5.25 3.17
C GLN A 146 -11.60 -5.54 4.00
N LEU A 147 -11.37 -6.78 4.45
CA LEU A 147 -10.09 -7.16 5.07
C LEU A 147 -8.88 -6.93 4.14
N ALA A 148 -9.08 -6.95 2.82
CA ALA A 148 -8.02 -6.61 1.87
C ALA A 148 -7.49 -5.19 2.07
N LEU A 149 -8.32 -4.23 2.52
CA LEU A 149 -7.87 -2.87 2.88
C LEU A 149 -6.91 -2.91 4.06
N VAL A 150 -7.30 -3.56 5.15
CA VAL A 150 -6.48 -3.65 6.37
C VAL A 150 -5.17 -4.37 6.07
N ILE A 151 -5.23 -5.51 5.39
CA ILE A 151 -4.05 -6.32 5.05
C ILE A 151 -3.13 -5.53 4.10
N GLY A 152 -3.68 -4.94 3.04
CA GLY A 152 -2.89 -4.23 2.05
C GLY A 152 -2.25 -2.96 2.60
N PHE A 153 -2.97 -2.13 3.37
CA PHE A 153 -2.42 -0.91 3.96
C PHE A 153 -1.38 -1.24 5.04
N SER A 154 -1.60 -2.30 5.82
CA SER A 154 -0.59 -2.79 6.77
C SER A 154 0.68 -3.26 6.05
N ALA A 155 0.53 -3.99 4.93
CA ALA A 155 1.66 -4.42 4.13
C ALA A 155 2.42 -3.23 3.51
N VAL A 156 1.69 -2.21 3.00
CA VAL A 156 2.28 -0.97 2.50
C VAL A 156 3.03 -0.24 3.63
N ALA A 157 2.42 -0.04 4.79
CA ALA A 157 3.05 0.61 5.95
C ALA A 157 4.37 -0.07 6.34
N LEU A 158 4.35 -1.39 6.48
CA LEU A 158 5.55 -2.19 6.80
C LEU A 158 6.62 -2.04 5.72
N ARG A 159 6.24 -2.11 4.44
CA ARG A 159 7.15 -1.97 3.30
C ARG A 159 7.78 -0.57 3.26
N LEU A 160 7.04 0.51 3.52
CA LEU A 160 7.61 1.87 3.58
C LEU A 160 8.62 2.02 4.72
N ILE A 161 8.28 1.56 5.93
CA ILE A 161 9.17 1.64 7.09
C ILE A 161 10.47 0.86 6.81
N TRP A 162 10.36 -0.31 6.19
CA TRP A 162 11.52 -1.14 5.84
C TRP A 162 12.45 -0.48 4.80
N HIS A 163 11.89 0.26 3.84
CA HIS A 163 12.64 0.97 2.80
C HIS A 163 13.11 2.38 3.21
N ALA A 164 12.76 2.85 4.40
CA ALA A 164 13.06 4.22 4.86
C ALA A 164 14.55 4.53 5.04
N GLY A 165 15.41 3.51 5.20
CA GLY A 165 16.85 3.72 5.36
C GLY A 165 17.69 2.48 5.06
N GLY A 166 18.89 2.70 4.51
CA GLY A 166 19.89 1.66 4.27
C GLY A 166 20.59 1.15 5.55
N SER A 167 20.43 1.86 6.67
CA SER A 167 20.98 1.49 7.98
C SER A 167 19.86 1.15 8.97
N TRP A 168 20.14 0.24 9.91
CA TRP A 168 19.21 -0.15 10.98
C TRP A 168 18.70 1.06 11.78
N ARG A 169 19.58 2.05 12.04
CA ARG A 169 19.25 3.30 12.72
C ARG A 169 18.21 4.13 11.96
N GLY A 170 18.28 4.14 10.63
CA GLY A 170 17.28 4.81 9.79
C GLY A 170 15.90 4.15 9.88
N ARG A 171 15.86 2.82 9.91
CA ARG A 171 14.58 2.07 10.05
C ARG A 171 13.94 2.26 11.43
N VAL A 172 14.74 2.27 12.49
CA VAL A 172 14.23 2.57 13.84
C VAL A 172 13.75 4.02 13.90
N GLY A 173 14.51 4.97 13.32
CA GLY A 173 14.10 6.37 13.25
C GLY A 173 12.77 6.56 12.51
N SER A 174 12.56 5.88 11.39
CA SER A 174 11.29 5.96 10.66
C SER A 174 10.14 5.32 11.40
N LEU A 175 10.37 4.20 12.06
CA LEU A 175 9.36 3.52 12.87
C LEU A 175 8.94 4.38 14.06
N VAL A 176 9.89 5.03 14.74
CA VAL A 176 9.60 5.96 15.85
C VAL A 176 8.83 7.18 15.34
N LEU A 177 9.27 7.79 14.23
CA LEU A 177 8.59 8.95 13.64
C LEU A 177 7.17 8.59 13.19
N ALA A 178 7.01 7.46 12.49
CA ALA A 178 5.71 6.98 12.04
C ALA A 178 4.81 6.63 13.24
N GLY A 179 5.35 5.95 14.27
CA GLY A 179 4.63 5.63 15.50
C GLY A 179 4.17 6.88 16.25
N ALA A 180 4.99 7.93 16.32
CA ALA A 180 4.61 9.21 16.91
C ALA A 180 3.47 9.87 16.13
N LEU A 181 3.54 9.89 14.79
CA LEU A 181 2.46 10.42 13.94
C LEU A 181 1.15 9.64 14.10
N VAL A 182 1.23 8.30 14.15
CA VAL A 182 0.07 7.44 14.42
C VAL A 182 -0.49 7.71 15.81
N ALA A 183 0.34 7.84 16.84
CA ALA A 183 -0.09 8.13 18.20
C ALA A 183 -0.82 9.48 18.29
N VAL A 184 -0.30 10.52 17.63
CA VAL A 184 -0.98 11.83 17.53
C VAL A 184 -2.33 11.69 16.83
N GLY A 185 -2.41 10.93 15.74
CA GLY A 185 -3.65 10.70 15.00
C GLY A 185 -4.71 9.91 15.78
N VAL A 186 -4.28 8.94 16.59
CA VAL A 186 -5.17 8.07 17.37
C VAL A 186 -5.60 8.73 18.69
N TRP A 187 -4.69 9.42 19.38
CA TRP A 187 -4.97 9.99 20.70
C TRP A 187 -5.54 11.40 20.64
N GLN A 188 -5.48 12.09 19.49
CA GLN A 188 -6.04 13.42 19.27
C GLN A 188 -5.85 14.35 20.48
N PRO A 189 -4.61 14.63 20.90
CA PRO A 189 -4.33 15.41 22.11
C PRO A 189 -4.76 16.89 22.01
N VAL A 190 -5.11 17.34 20.81
CA VAL A 190 -5.55 18.70 20.49
C VAL A 190 -6.81 18.59 19.64
N ASP A 191 -7.68 19.60 19.70
CA ASP A 191 -8.88 19.66 18.88
C ASP A 191 -8.55 19.44 17.39
N PRO A 192 -9.31 18.57 16.67
CA PRO A 192 -9.05 18.25 15.28
C PRO A 192 -9.00 19.46 14.34
N GLU A 193 -9.69 20.56 14.67
CA GLU A 193 -9.68 21.77 13.87
C GLU A 193 -8.31 22.46 13.85
N GLN A 194 -7.59 22.47 14.97
CA GLN A 194 -6.27 23.07 15.06
C GLN A 194 -5.20 22.20 14.39
N LEU A 195 -5.39 20.87 14.39
CA LEU A 195 -4.50 19.90 13.75
C LEU A 195 -4.64 19.84 12.23
N ARG A 196 -5.77 20.30 11.67
CA ARG A 196 -6.06 20.18 10.24
C ARG A 196 -5.04 20.89 9.36
N LEU A 197 -4.78 22.18 9.60
CA LEU A 197 -3.79 22.95 8.84
C LEU A 197 -2.36 22.40 8.94
N PRO A 198 -1.80 22.15 10.14
CA PRO A 198 -0.45 21.61 10.24
C PRO A 198 -0.36 20.19 9.65
N ALA A 199 -1.40 19.36 9.74
CA ALA A 199 -1.43 18.06 9.08
C ALA A 199 -1.42 18.18 7.55
N LEU A 200 -2.22 19.08 6.97
CA LEU A 200 -2.22 19.33 5.52
C LEU A 200 -0.88 19.87 5.04
N ILE A 201 -0.25 20.79 5.77
CA ILE A 201 1.09 21.29 5.48
C ILE A 201 2.10 20.15 5.55
N LEU A 202 2.05 19.31 6.58
CA LEU A 202 2.92 18.16 6.73
C LEU A 202 2.77 17.17 5.56
N LEU A 203 1.53 16.88 5.12
CA LEU A 203 1.26 15.99 3.98
C LEU A 203 1.79 16.57 2.67
N LEU A 204 1.58 17.87 2.45
CA LEU A 204 2.10 18.58 1.28
C LEU A 204 3.64 18.51 1.26
N VAL A 205 4.29 18.89 2.37
CA VAL A 205 5.75 18.82 2.50
C VAL A 205 6.25 17.40 2.32
N ALA A 206 5.61 16.41 2.93
CA ALA A 206 6.01 15.01 2.79
C ALA A 206 5.92 14.53 1.34
N THR A 207 4.87 14.92 0.61
CA THR A 207 4.68 14.56 -0.80
C THR A 207 5.72 15.21 -1.70
N LEU A 208 6.03 16.49 -1.44
CA LEU A 208 7.13 17.19 -2.10
C LEU A 208 8.49 16.52 -1.79
N LEU A 209 8.66 15.97 -0.59
CA LEU A 209 9.84 15.18 -0.21
C LEU A 209 9.83 13.74 -0.76
N GLY A 210 8.84 13.36 -1.57
CA GLY A 210 8.76 12.06 -2.22
C GLY A 210 7.87 11.04 -1.52
N ALA A 211 6.97 11.45 -0.61
CA ALA A 211 5.94 10.56 -0.12
C ALA A 211 5.00 10.15 -1.29
N PRO A 212 4.44 8.93 -1.27
CA PRO A 212 3.47 8.49 -2.26
C PRO A 212 2.26 9.43 -2.33
N VAL A 213 1.75 9.72 -3.52
CA VAL A 213 0.62 10.66 -3.71
C VAL A 213 -0.63 10.22 -2.93
N PHE A 214 -0.89 8.92 -2.80
CA PHE A 214 -2.03 8.42 -1.99
C PHE A 214 -1.92 8.84 -0.52
N THR A 215 -0.71 9.10 0.00
CA THR A 215 -0.49 9.58 1.37
C THR A 215 -1.20 10.89 1.59
N THR A 216 -1.13 11.82 0.63
CA THR A 216 -1.80 13.11 0.75
C THR A 216 -3.30 12.98 0.57
N ILE A 217 -3.75 12.23 -0.44
CA ILE A 217 -5.18 12.11 -0.72
C ILE A 217 -5.88 11.35 0.42
N GLY A 218 -5.33 10.20 0.83
CA GLY A 218 -5.86 9.39 1.92
C GLY A 218 -5.66 10.04 3.28
N GLY A 219 -4.52 10.72 3.51
CA GLY A 219 -4.23 11.43 4.75
C GLY A 219 -5.10 12.68 4.95
N ALA A 220 -5.52 13.35 3.88
CA ALA A 220 -6.45 14.47 3.96
C ALA A 220 -7.91 14.04 4.21
N ALA A 221 -8.22 12.76 4.03
CA ALA A 221 -9.57 12.22 4.21
C ALA A 221 -9.83 11.70 5.64
N ILE A 222 -8.79 11.58 6.47
CA ILE A 222 -8.87 11.14 7.88
C ILE A 222 -8.64 12.33 8.81
#